data_AF-A0A971X8M7-F1
#
_entry.id   AF-A0A971X8M7-F1
#
_cell.length_a   1.000
_cell.length_b   1.000
_cell.length_c   1.000
_cell.angle_alpha   90.00
_cell.angle_beta   90.00
_cell.angle_gamma   90.00
#
_symmetry.space_group_name_H-M   'P 1'
#
loop_
_entity.id
_entity.type
_entity.pdbx_description
1 polymer ?
#
loop_
_entity_poly.entity_id
_entity_poly.type
_entity_poly.pdbx_seq_one_letter_code
_entity_poly.pdbx_strand_id
1 'polypeptide(L)'
;MDNKLWSQIKRGLKVTGDYFISLLIFGVFSSIALSIFKDNMERGIFVFSIILFLIMSSMIYTGMIDTAIREKRPQYNINPPPYKGFLYGIIGTIPIFLIQLIYYTVRVPEEFLTLKRRVLQAFTGPLYWLARFISREVWAYHLVLLVIPVIAGLGYLAGYHEFYILRKLGVFKKTQKNSKTKGK
;
A
#
# COMPACT_ATOMS: atom_id res chain seq x y z
N MET A 1 -19.82 -7.08 13.77
CA MET A 1 -18.67 -6.16 13.58
C MET A 1 -19.27 -4.82 13.19
N ASP A 2 -19.00 -3.76 13.96
CA ASP A 2 -19.77 -2.52 13.84
C ASP A 2 -19.51 -1.80 12.52
N ASN A 3 -20.59 -1.49 11.78
CA ASN A 3 -20.58 -0.64 10.57
C ASN A 3 -20.30 0.84 10.88
N LYS A 4 -19.95 1.18 12.12
CA LYS A 4 -19.64 2.53 12.58
C LYS A 4 -18.54 3.16 11.73
N LEU A 5 -18.70 4.43 11.40
CA LEU A 5 -17.75 5.22 10.61
C LEU A 5 -16.31 5.11 11.14
N TRP A 6 -16.14 5.10 12.46
CA TRP A 6 -14.83 4.95 13.10
C TRP A 6 -14.08 3.66 12.70
N SER A 7 -14.81 2.53 12.60
CA SER A 7 -14.24 1.25 12.16
C SER A 7 -13.76 1.33 10.71
N GLN A 8 -14.50 2.04 9.86
CA GLN A 8 -14.16 2.23 8.45
C GLN A 8 -12.91 3.11 8.30
N ILE A 9 -12.85 4.21 9.05
CA ILE A 9 -11.68 5.11 9.07
C ILE A 9 -10.45 4.35 9.54
N LYS A 10 -10.54 3.60 10.65
CA LYS A 10 -9.41 2.82 11.18
C LYS A 10 -8.88 1.80 10.18
N ARG A 11 -9.75 1.15 9.41
CA ARG A 11 -9.36 0.19 8.34
C ARG A 11 -8.70 0.90 7.16
N GLY A 12 -9.22 2.05 6.75
CA GLY A 12 -8.58 2.88 5.73
C GLY A 12 -7.20 3.36 6.17
N LEU A 13 -7.05 3.86 7.40
CA LEU A 13 -5.77 4.30 7.96
C LEU A 13 -4.73 3.19 8.08
N LYS A 14 -5.15 1.92 8.12
CA LYS A 14 -4.20 0.79 8.02
C LYS A 14 -3.40 0.85 6.72
N VAL A 15 -4.05 1.20 5.60
CA VAL A 15 -3.38 1.35 4.29
C VAL A 15 -2.33 2.47 4.35
N THR A 16 -2.64 3.58 5.04
CA THR A 16 -1.67 4.64 5.32
C THR A 16 -0.47 4.09 6.11
N GLY A 17 -0.73 3.27 7.13
CA GLY A 17 0.31 2.62 7.92
C GLY A 17 1.22 1.73 7.07
N ASP A 18 0.65 0.89 6.20
CA ASP A 18 1.41 0.01 5.30
C ASP A 18 2.30 0.81 4.33
N TYR A 19 1.80 1.95 3.83
CA TYR A 19 2.59 2.89 3.03
C TYR A 19 3.77 3.49 3.82
N PHE A 20 3.53 3.97 5.05
CA PHE A 20 4.59 4.53 5.89
C PHE A 20 5.64 3.51 6.33
N ILE A 21 5.24 2.27 6.60
CA ILE A 21 6.18 1.18 6.87
C ILE A 21 7.09 0.99 5.65
N SER A 22 6.51 0.98 4.45
CA SER A 22 7.27 0.85 3.20
C SER A 22 8.20 2.05 2.96
N LEU A 23 7.78 3.27 3.31
CA LEU A 23 8.63 4.45 3.29
C LEU A 23 9.79 4.38 4.30
N LEU A 24 9.54 3.85 5.49
CA LEU A 24 10.59 3.68 6.49
C LEU A 24 11.62 2.67 6.00
N ILE A 25 11.17 1.55 5.43
CA ILE A 25 12.05 0.58 4.76
C ILE A 25 12.85 1.28 3.65
N PHE A 26 12.20 2.13 2.84
CA PHE A 26 12.91 2.93 1.83
C PHE A 26 14.02 3.78 2.43
N GLY A 27 13.72 4.57 3.46
CA GLY A 27 14.71 5.41 4.12
C GLY A 27 15.89 4.62 4.66
N VAL A 28 15.63 3.55 5.43
CA VAL A 28 16.65 2.73 6.10
C VAL A 28 17.54 1.99 5.09
N PHE A 29 16.95 1.40 4.05
CA PHE A 29 17.67 0.55 3.11
C PHE A 29 18.14 1.27 1.84
N SER A 30 17.82 2.56 1.69
CA SER A 30 18.27 3.38 0.55
C SER A 30 19.80 3.45 0.43
N SER A 31 20.52 3.54 1.54
CA SER A 31 21.98 3.58 1.57
C SER A 31 22.60 2.31 0.99
N ILE A 32 22.02 1.15 1.30
CA ILE A 32 22.45 -0.14 0.77
C ILE A 32 22.20 -0.20 -0.74
N ALA A 33 21.02 0.22 -1.20
CA ALA A 33 20.70 0.27 -2.62
C ALA A 33 21.67 1.20 -3.38
N LEU A 34 22.00 2.37 -2.82
CA LEU A 34 22.94 3.31 -3.43
C LEU A 34 24.38 2.76 -3.46
N SER A 35 24.78 1.97 -2.46
CA SER A 35 26.09 1.32 -2.42
C SER A 35 26.26 0.21 -3.47
N ILE A 36 25.18 -0.46 -3.85
CA ILE A 36 25.20 -1.49 -4.90
C ILE A 36 25.29 -0.85 -6.29
N PHE A 37 24.65 0.31 -6.49
CA PHE A 37 24.59 1.02 -7.77
C PHE A 37 25.42 2.32 -7.78
N LYS A 38 26.64 2.27 -7.24
CA LYS A 38 27.52 3.45 -7.09
C LYS A 38 27.70 4.25 -8.39
N ASP A 39 27.82 3.56 -9.51
CA ASP A 39 28.05 4.19 -10.82
C ASP A 39 26.78 4.78 -11.46
N ASN A 40 25.58 4.39 -10.95
CA ASN A 40 24.31 4.89 -11.45
C ASN A 40 23.23 4.92 -10.36
N MET A 41 23.35 5.90 -9.47
CA MET A 41 22.45 6.10 -8.33
C MET A 41 20.97 6.21 -8.74
N GLU A 42 20.68 6.86 -9.87
CA GLU A 42 19.30 7.00 -10.37
C GLU A 42 18.69 5.63 -10.68
N ARG A 43 19.43 4.77 -11.38
CA ARG A 43 19.01 3.39 -11.67
C ARG A 43 18.84 2.58 -10.39
N GLY A 44 19.73 2.78 -9.41
CA GLY A 44 19.64 2.12 -8.11
C GLY A 44 18.34 2.47 -7.37
N ILE A 45 18.01 3.76 -7.26
CA ILE A 45 16.76 4.21 -6.63
C ILE A 45 15.54 3.71 -7.41
N PHE A 46 15.58 3.76 -8.74
CA PHE A 46 14.51 3.27 -9.60
C PHE A 46 14.22 1.78 -9.35
N VAL A 47 15.23 0.91 -9.44
CA VAL A 47 15.07 -0.52 -9.21
C VAL A 47 14.63 -0.81 -7.77
N PHE A 48 15.23 -0.12 -6.80
CA PHE A 48 14.87 -0.30 -5.40
C PHE A 48 13.43 0.09 -5.11
N SER A 49 12.92 1.16 -5.74
CA SER A 49 11.52 1.56 -5.62
C SER A 49 10.55 0.54 -6.21
N ILE A 50 10.92 -0.24 -7.22
CA ILE A 50 10.10 -1.36 -7.73
C ILE A 50 9.98 -2.44 -6.66
N ILE A 51 11.09 -2.80 -5.99
CA ILE A 51 11.06 -3.81 -4.92
C ILE A 51 10.15 -3.35 -3.78
N LEU A 52 10.28 -2.10 -3.36
CA LEU A 52 9.43 -1.58 -2.29
C LEU A 52 7.98 -1.41 -2.69
N PHE A 53 7.72 -1.06 -3.95
CA PHE A 53 6.38 -1.08 -4.49
C PHE A 53 5.73 -2.46 -4.31
N LEU A 54 6.46 -3.54 -4.60
CA LEU A 54 5.95 -4.91 -4.45
C LEU A 54 5.70 -5.26 -2.98
N ILE A 55 6.60 -4.86 -2.07
CA ILE A 55 6.41 -5.08 -0.62
C ILE A 55 5.18 -4.32 -0.12
N MET A 56 5.09 -3.03 -0.41
CA MET A 56 3.95 -2.17 -0.06
C MET A 56 2.65 -2.74 -0.62
N SER A 57 2.66 -3.10 -1.91
CA SER A 57 1.48 -3.66 -2.59
C SER A 57 1.05 -4.97 -1.95
N SER A 58 1.99 -5.85 -1.61
CA SER A 58 1.72 -7.12 -0.93
C SER A 58 1.09 -6.91 0.45
N MET A 59 1.61 -5.98 1.25
CA MET A 59 1.05 -5.65 2.57
C MET A 59 -0.39 -5.13 2.47
N ILE A 60 -0.63 -4.14 1.61
CA ILE A 60 -1.96 -3.55 1.40
C ILE A 60 -2.93 -4.60 0.85
N TYR A 61 -2.52 -5.35 -0.17
CA TYR A 61 -3.33 -6.36 -0.84
C TYR A 61 -3.76 -7.45 0.14
N THR A 62 -2.81 -8.09 0.83
CA THR A 62 -3.10 -9.15 1.81
C THR A 62 -3.91 -8.64 3.00
N GLY A 63 -3.60 -7.44 3.49
CA GLY A 63 -4.36 -6.79 4.56
C GLY A 63 -5.82 -6.54 4.19
N MET A 64 -6.11 -6.20 2.92
CA MET A 64 -7.47 -5.99 2.45
C MET A 64 -8.23 -7.29 2.23
N ILE A 65 -7.56 -8.37 1.84
CA ILE A 65 -8.20 -9.68 1.75
C ILE A 65 -8.66 -10.12 3.14
N ASP A 66 -7.78 -10.07 4.14
CA ASP A 66 -8.13 -10.45 5.51
C ASP A 66 -9.31 -9.62 6.03
N THR A 67 -9.37 -8.35 5.64
CA THR A 67 -10.47 -7.43 5.96
C THR A 67 -11.78 -7.89 5.32
N ALA A 68 -11.77 -8.18 4.01
CA ALA A 68 -12.94 -8.67 3.29
C ALA A 68 -13.46 -10.01 3.84
N ILE A 69 -12.56 -10.95 4.14
CA ILE A 69 -12.92 -12.25 4.73
C ILE A 69 -13.60 -12.07 6.09
N ARG A 70 -13.09 -11.16 6.93
CA ARG A 70 -13.67 -10.87 8.25
C ARG A 70 -15.04 -10.18 8.12
N GLU A 71 -15.20 -9.29 7.15
CA GLU A 71 -16.45 -8.57 6.92
C GLU A 71 -17.54 -9.41 6.27
N LYS A 72 -17.18 -10.36 5.39
CA LYS A 72 -18.12 -11.27 4.75
C LYS A 72 -18.72 -12.31 5.70
N ARG A 73 -18.07 -12.57 6.85
CA ARG A 73 -18.60 -13.55 7.82
C ARG A 73 -20.02 -13.13 8.23
N PRO A 74 -21.00 -14.06 8.26
CA PRO A 74 -22.42 -13.77 8.49
C PRO A 74 -22.76 -13.37 9.93
N GLN A 75 -21.81 -12.77 10.65
CA GLN A 75 -22.09 -12.14 11.93
C GLN A 75 -22.87 -10.85 11.62
N TYR A 76 -24.15 -10.82 12.01
CA TYR A 76 -25.05 -9.65 12.02
C TYR A 76 -25.80 -9.31 10.70
N ASN A 77 -25.94 -10.22 9.74
CA ASN A 77 -26.70 -10.00 8.49
C ASN A 77 -26.23 -8.75 7.68
N ILE A 78 -24.98 -8.34 7.86
CA ILE A 78 -24.39 -7.22 7.13
C ILE A 78 -23.76 -7.78 5.86
N ASN A 79 -24.30 -7.40 4.71
CA ASN A 79 -23.69 -7.70 3.41
C ASN A 79 -22.84 -6.50 2.97
N PRO A 80 -21.53 -6.47 3.26
CA PRO A 80 -20.68 -5.38 2.80
C PRO A 80 -20.63 -5.38 1.26
N PRO A 81 -20.67 -4.21 0.61
CA PRO A 81 -20.51 -4.14 -0.83
C PRO A 81 -19.06 -4.45 -1.26
N PRO A 82 -18.86 -5.07 -2.44
CA PRO A 82 -17.54 -5.50 -2.92
C PRO A 82 -16.57 -4.34 -3.20
N TYR A 83 -17.07 -3.12 -3.42
CA TYR A 83 -16.24 -1.94 -3.69
C TYR A 83 -15.64 -1.29 -2.43
N LYS A 84 -15.96 -1.78 -1.22
CA LYS A 84 -15.46 -1.19 0.05
C LYS A 84 -13.93 -1.11 0.12
N GLY A 85 -13.20 -2.01 -0.51
CA GLY A 85 -11.74 -1.96 -0.59
C GLY A 85 -11.21 -0.68 -1.24
N PHE A 86 -11.87 -0.19 -2.30
CA PHE A 86 -11.51 1.07 -2.95
C PHE A 86 -11.73 2.25 -2.00
N LEU A 87 -12.82 2.24 -1.22
CA LEU A 87 -13.09 3.27 -0.22
C LEU A 87 -12.03 3.27 0.89
N TYR A 88 -11.63 2.11 1.38
CA TYR A 88 -10.55 2.01 2.37
C TYR A 88 -9.22 2.51 1.80
N GLY A 89 -8.93 2.19 0.53
CA GLY A 89 -7.76 2.72 -0.15
C GLY A 89 -7.80 4.24 -0.35
N ILE A 90 -8.95 4.82 -0.70
CA ILE A 90 -9.14 6.28 -0.80
C ILE A 90 -8.91 6.93 0.56
N ILE A 91 -9.57 6.45 1.62
CA ILE A 91 -9.39 6.94 2.99
C ILE A 91 -7.92 6.87 3.40
N GLY A 92 -7.25 5.75 3.10
CA GLY A 92 -5.84 5.56 3.41
C GLY A 92 -4.89 6.45 2.61
N THR A 93 -5.30 6.89 1.43
CA THR A 93 -4.50 7.75 0.56
C THR A 93 -4.58 9.22 0.97
N ILE A 94 -5.70 9.65 1.57
CA ILE A 94 -5.92 11.05 1.96
C ILE A 94 -4.77 11.61 2.82
N PRO A 95 -4.35 10.96 3.94
CA PRO A 95 -3.25 11.50 4.74
C PRO A 95 -1.93 11.62 3.97
N ILE A 96 -1.65 10.67 3.07
CA ILE A 96 -0.44 10.65 2.24
C ILE A 96 -0.47 11.84 1.27
N PHE A 97 -1.60 12.03 0.60
CA PHE A 97 -1.81 13.13 -0.34
C PHE A 97 -1.75 14.50 0.35
N LEU A 98 -2.37 14.63 1.52
CA LEU A 98 -2.32 15.88 2.31
C LEU A 98 -0.88 16.25 2.69
N ILE A 99 -0.05 15.28 3.06
CA ILE A 99 1.38 15.54 3.34
C ILE A 99 2.11 15.97 2.06
N GLN A 100 1.83 15.34 0.92
CA GLN A 100 2.42 15.77 -0.35
C GLN A 100 2.01 17.20 -0.74
N LEU A 101 0.80 17.66 -0.41
CA LEU A 101 0.37 19.03 -0.70
C LEU A 101 1.16 20.10 0.06
N ILE A 102 1.81 19.74 1.18
CA ILE A 102 2.74 20.63 1.91
C ILE A 102 3.89 21.09 0.99
N TYR A 103 4.21 20.32 -0.05
CA TYR A 103 5.17 20.74 -1.07
C TYR A 103 4.84 22.12 -1.69
N TYR A 104 3.56 22.43 -1.90
CA TYR A 104 3.17 23.70 -2.54
C TYR A 104 3.15 24.88 -1.57
N THR A 105 3.01 24.63 -0.27
CA THR A 105 3.00 25.69 0.75
C THR A 105 4.42 26.10 1.17
N VAL A 106 5.40 25.20 1.09
CA VAL A 106 6.78 25.49 1.47
C VAL A 106 7.50 26.30 0.39
N ARG A 107 7.84 27.55 0.68
CA ARG A 107 8.70 28.40 -0.16
C ARG A 107 10.16 28.22 0.27
N VAL A 108 11.05 27.95 -0.67
CA VAL A 108 12.48 27.80 -0.42
C VAL A 108 13.27 28.69 -1.38
N PRO A 109 14.47 29.17 -0.99
CA PRO A 109 15.40 29.85 -1.90
C PRO A 109 15.72 28.97 -3.12
N GLU A 110 16.13 29.59 -4.24
CA GLU A 110 16.37 28.89 -5.50
C GLU A 110 17.38 27.74 -5.38
N GLU A 111 18.41 27.94 -4.57
CA GLU A 111 19.46 26.96 -4.26
C GLU A 111 18.89 25.65 -3.68
N PHE A 112 17.76 25.72 -2.98
CA PHE A 112 17.13 24.57 -2.32
C PHE A 112 15.99 23.94 -3.13
N LEU A 113 15.70 24.42 -4.35
CA LEU A 113 14.61 23.84 -5.18
C LEU A 113 14.86 22.36 -5.51
N THR A 114 16.11 22.00 -5.75
CA THR A 114 16.50 20.60 -5.99
C THR A 114 16.26 19.73 -4.76
N LEU A 115 16.64 20.22 -3.57
CA LEU A 115 16.42 19.51 -2.31
C LEU A 115 14.92 19.34 -2.03
N LYS A 116 14.13 20.40 -2.21
CA LYS A 116 12.67 20.38 -2.07
C LYS A 116 12.04 19.31 -2.95
N ARG A 117 12.48 19.20 -4.21
CA ARG A 117 12.02 18.15 -5.14
C ARG A 117 12.45 16.75 -4.70
N ARG A 118 13.67 16.58 -4.20
CA ARG A 118 14.16 15.29 -3.68
C ARG A 118 13.38 14.82 -2.46
N VAL A 119 12.94 15.72 -1.60
CA VAL A 119 12.06 15.38 -0.46
C VAL A 119 10.74 14.80 -0.95
N LEU A 120 10.11 15.42 -1.95
CA LEU A 120 8.88 14.87 -2.56
C LEU A 120 9.12 13.50 -3.19
N GLN A 121 10.25 13.33 -3.90
CA GLN A 121 10.64 12.04 -4.47
C GLN A 121 10.85 10.96 -3.40
N ALA A 122 11.52 11.30 -2.30
CA ALA A 122 11.75 10.41 -1.18
C ALA A 122 10.43 10.01 -0.49
N PHE A 123 9.52 10.96 -0.29
CA PHE A 123 8.19 10.69 0.25
C PHE A 123 7.33 9.84 -0.70
N THR A 124 7.64 9.85 -2.00
CA THR A 124 7.03 8.99 -3.02
C THR A 124 7.85 7.72 -3.26
N GLY A 125 8.81 7.39 -2.39
CA GLY A 125 9.81 6.33 -2.59
C GLY A 125 9.25 5.00 -3.10
N PRO A 126 8.26 4.38 -2.43
CA PRO A 126 7.64 3.13 -2.88
C PRO A 126 6.90 3.22 -4.23
N LEU A 127 6.63 4.43 -4.73
CA LEU A 127 5.94 4.69 -6.00
C LEU A 127 6.84 5.47 -6.98
N TYR A 128 8.11 5.67 -6.66
CA TYR A 128 9.01 6.54 -7.40
C TYR A 128 9.19 6.06 -8.84
N TRP A 129 9.36 4.74 -9.05
CA TRP A 129 9.49 4.18 -10.39
C TRP A 129 8.28 4.49 -11.27
N LEU A 130 7.05 4.40 -10.73
CA LEU A 130 5.82 4.73 -11.46
C LEU A 130 5.80 6.21 -11.81
N ALA A 131 6.14 7.08 -10.86
CA ALA A 131 6.11 8.52 -11.09
C ALA A 131 7.10 8.86 -12.21
N ARG A 132 8.33 8.33 -12.12
CA ARG A 132 9.39 8.50 -13.11
C ARG A 132 9.02 7.94 -14.48
N PHE A 133 8.27 6.83 -14.51
CA PHE A 133 7.78 6.20 -15.74
C PHE A 133 6.72 7.05 -16.44
N ILE A 134 5.81 7.67 -15.68
CA ILE A 134 4.73 8.51 -16.22
C ILE A 134 5.27 9.85 -16.74
N SER A 135 6.01 10.57 -15.90
CA SER A 135 6.55 11.90 -16.25
C SER A 135 7.66 12.32 -15.30
N ARG A 136 8.51 13.24 -15.75
CA ARG A 136 9.52 13.85 -14.87
C ARG A 136 8.93 14.99 -14.02
N GLU A 137 7.74 15.45 -14.34
CA GLU A 137 7.06 16.58 -13.70
C GLU A 137 6.66 16.31 -12.24
N VAL A 138 6.44 17.40 -11.48
CA VAL A 138 6.05 17.32 -10.05
C VAL A 138 4.67 16.68 -9.87
N TRP A 139 3.73 16.94 -10.78
CA TRP A 139 2.37 16.42 -10.67
C TRP A 139 2.31 14.88 -10.70
N ALA A 140 3.29 14.23 -11.34
CA ALA A 140 3.35 12.77 -11.45
C ALA A 140 3.46 12.08 -10.09
N TYR A 141 4.16 12.69 -9.12
CA TYR A 141 4.31 12.15 -7.77
C TYR A 141 2.99 12.13 -6.98
N HIS A 142 2.03 12.98 -7.36
CA HIS A 142 0.68 12.97 -6.80
C HIS A 142 -0.21 11.96 -7.51
N LEU A 143 -0.13 11.89 -8.85
CA LEU A 143 -0.98 11.01 -9.63
C LEU A 143 -0.79 9.53 -9.24
N VAL A 144 0.44 9.11 -9.00
CA VAL A 144 0.74 7.71 -8.66
C VAL A 144 0.09 7.21 -7.38
N LEU A 145 -0.34 8.11 -6.48
CA LEU A 145 -1.08 7.72 -5.28
C LEU A 145 -2.39 7.00 -5.61
N LEU A 146 -2.98 7.22 -6.79
CA LEU A 146 -4.17 6.52 -7.25
C LEU A 146 -3.98 5.00 -7.39
N VAL A 147 -2.74 4.52 -7.46
CA VAL A 147 -2.45 3.08 -7.45
C VAL A 147 -2.78 2.44 -6.10
N ILE A 148 -2.69 3.19 -4.99
CA ILE A 148 -2.98 2.67 -3.65
C ILE A 148 -4.45 2.22 -3.52
N PRO A 149 -5.46 3.04 -3.90
CA PRO A 149 -6.85 2.61 -3.95
C PRO A 149 -7.10 1.38 -4.84
N VAL A 150 -6.39 1.29 -5.97
CA VAL A 150 -6.52 0.15 -6.88
C VAL A 150 -6.03 -1.14 -6.22
N ILE A 151 -4.85 -1.13 -5.60
CA ILE A 151 -4.30 -2.29 -4.89
C ILE A 151 -5.23 -2.72 -3.75
N ALA A 152 -5.70 -1.75 -2.95
CA ALA A 152 -6.60 -2.02 -1.83
C ALA A 152 -7.94 -2.61 -2.30
N GLY A 153 -8.51 -2.06 -3.38
CA GLY A 153 -9.72 -2.55 -4.03
C GLY A 153 -9.56 -3.98 -4.54
N LEU A 154 -8.48 -4.27 -5.27
CA LEU A 154 -8.19 -5.61 -5.79
C LEU A 154 -8.02 -6.64 -4.67
N GLY A 155 -7.30 -6.28 -3.59
CA GLY A 155 -7.15 -7.16 -2.42
C GLY A 155 -8.49 -7.47 -1.77
N TYR A 156 -9.32 -6.44 -1.56
CA TYR A 156 -10.64 -6.63 -0.95
C TYR A 156 -11.54 -7.51 -1.83
N LEU A 157 -11.57 -7.26 -3.15
CA LEU A 157 -12.32 -8.08 -4.11
C LEU A 157 -11.89 -9.54 -4.09
N ALA A 158 -10.59 -9.80 -4.03
CA ALA A 158 -10.04 -11.15 -3.95
C ALA A 158 -10.52 -11.88 -2.68
N GLY A 159 -10.57 -11.18 -1.54
CA GLY A 159 -11.13 -11.73 -0.30
C GLY A 159 -12.64 -11.91 -0.33
N TYR A 160 -13.37 -10.96 -0.93
CA TYR A 160 -14.83 -10.99 -1.04
C TYR A 160 -15.34 -12.16 -1.87
N HIS A 161 -14.73 -12.38 -3.03
CA HIS A 161 -15.08 -13.47 -3.94
C HIS A 161 -14.38 -14.80 -3.61
N GLU A 162 -13.61 -14.87 -2.53
CA GLU A 162 -12.84 -16.07 -2.14
C GLU A 162 -11.86 -16.57 -3.22
N PHE A 163 -11.45 -15.70 -4.15
CA PHE A 163 -10.37 -15.93 -5.12
C PHE A 163 -9.00 -15.87 -4.42
N TYR A 164 -8.80 -16.71 -3.41
CA TYR A 164 -7.51 -16.87 -2.77
C TYR A 164 -6.69 -17.92 -3.53
N ILE A 165 -5.63 -17.47 -4.21
CA ILE A 165 -4.63 -18.35 -4.84
C ILE A 165 -4.13 -19.40 -3.81
N LEU A 166 -3.98 -19.01 -2.54
CA LEU A 166 -3.62 -19.90 -1.43
C LEU A 166 -4.69 -20.94 -1.04
N ARG A 167 -5.98 -20.66 -1.25
CA ARG A 167 -7.06 -21.64 -1.02
C ARG A 167 -7.16 -22.64 -2.18
N LYS A 168 -6.89 -22.17 -3.41
CA LYS A 168 -6.76 -23.03 -4.61
C LYS A 168 -5.55 -23.97 -4.53
N LEU A 169 -4.48 -23.55 -3.83
CA LEU A 169 -3.30 -24.36 -3.50
C LEU A 169 -3.48 -25.32 -2.32
N GLY A 170 -4.67 -25.42 -1.71
CA GLY A 170 -5.02 -26.50 -0.78
C GLY A 170 -4.33 -26.49 0.60
N VAL A 171 -3.48 -25.51 0.91
CA VAL A 171 -2.66 -25.49 2.15
C VAL A 171 -3.54 -25.43 3.42
N PHE A 172 -4.70 -24.77 3.36
CA PHE A 172 -5.63 -24.67 4.50
C PHE A 172 -6.47 -25.93 4.78
N LYS A 173 -6.54 -26.91 3.87
CA LYS A 173 -7.27 -28.17 4.14
C LYS A 173 -6.56 -29.05 5.18
N LYS A 174 -5.25 -28.87 5.37
CA LYS A 174 -4.46 -29.73 6.27
C LYS A 174 -4.69 -29.42 7.76
N THR A 175 -4.98 -28.16 8.10
CA THR A 175 -5.11 -27.74 9.50
C THR A 175 -6.43 -28.16 10.15
N GLN A 176 -7.52 -28.28 9.37
CA GLN A 176 -8.81 -28.78 9.89
C GLN A 176 -8.88 -30.30 10.05
N LYS A 177 -8.07 -31.08 9.32
CA LYS A 177 -8.07 -32.55 9.44
C LYS A 177 -7.36 -33.02 10.71
N ASN A 178 -6.34 -32.28 11.16
CA ASN A 178 -5.57 -32.65 12.36
C ASN A 178 -6.31 -32.35 13.68
N SER A 179 -7.28 -31.44 13.71
CA SER A 179 -8.09 -31.21 14.93
C SER A 179 -9.19 -32.26 15.14
N LYS A 180 -9.69 -32.90 14.08
CA LYS A 180 -10.67 -33.99 14.18
C LYS A 180 -10.06 -35.36 14.51
N THR A 181 -8.75 -35.53 14.36
CA THR A 181 -8.06 -36.82 14.57
C THR A 181 -7.44 -36.94 15.97
N LYS A 182 -7.35 -35.84 16.73
CA LYS A 182 -6.89 -35.83 18.13
C LYS A 182 -8.03 -35.89 19.17
N GLY A 183 -9.27 -36.06 18.72
CA GLY A 183 -10.47 -36.17 19.56
C GLY A 183 -11.18 -37.52 19.42
N LYS A 184 -10.45 -38.58 19.10
CA LYS A 184 -10.90 -39.98 19.18
C LYS A 184 -9.94 -40.73 20.07
#